data_AF-A0A9E6APE2-F1
#
_entry.id   AF-A0A9E6APE2-F1
#
_cell.length_a   1.000
_cell.length_b   1.000
_cell.length_c   1.000
_cell.angle_alpha   90.00
_cell.angle_beta   90.00
_cell.angle_gamma   90.00
#
_symmetry.space_group_name_H-M   'P 1'
#
loop_
_entity.id
_entity.type
_entity.pdbx_description
1 polymer ?
#
loop_
_entity_poly.entity_id
_entity_poly.type
_entity_poly.pdbx_seq_one_letter_code
_entity_poly.pdbx_strand_id
1 'polypeptide(L)' 'MTERMKFMARLSDGERMTDLCKEFGISRQAGYKLRARYERDGACAMRDASRRP' A
#
# COMPACT_ATOMS: atom_id res chain seq x y z
N MET A 1 5.61 -12.45 1.66
CA MET A 1 5.08 -11.26 0.97
C MET A 1 4.03 -10.61 1.87
N THR A 2 4.19 -9.36 2.30
CA THR A 2 3.15 -8.64 3.06
C THR A 2 1.99 -8.25 2.13
N GLU A 3 0.75 -8.25 2.63
CA GLU A 3 -0.45 -7.86 1.86
C GLU A 3 -0.33 -6.44 1.29
N ARG A 4 0.38 -5.56 2.00
CA ARG A 4 0.72 -4.19 1.55
C ARG A 4 1.57 -4.17 0.29
N MET A 5 2.53 -5.09 0.14
CA MET A 5 3.33 -5.17 -1.09
C MET A 5 2.50 -5.67 -2.27
N LYS A 6 1.59 -6.63 -2.06
CA LYS A 6 0.65 -7.09 -3.10
C LYS A 6 -0.29 -5.96 -3.54
N PHE A 7 -0.80 -5.20 -2.57
CA PHE A 7 -1.64 -4.03 -2.84
C PHE A 7 -0.92 -3.00 -3.72
N MET A 8 0.32 -2.65 -3.38
CA MET A 8 1.08 -1.67 -4.17
C MET A 8 1.56 -2.21 -5.52
N ALA A 9 1.83 -3.51 -5.64
CA ALA A 9 2.12 -4.12 -6.93
C ALA A 9 0.92 -4.00 -7.88
N ARG A 10 -0.30 -4.30 -7.42
CA ARG A 10 -1.54 -4.12 -8.19
C ARG A 10 -1.84 -2.65 -8.48
N LEU A 11 -1.62 -1.76 -7.51
CA LEU A 11 -1.80 -0.32 -7.73
C LEU A 11 -0.81 0.22 -8.78
N SER A 12 0.43 -0.31 -8.80
CA SER A 12 1.44 0.04 -9.79
C SER A 12 1.14 -0.54 -11.18
N ASP A 13 0.28 -1.56 -11.27
CA ASP A 13 -0.24 -2.13 -12.53
C ASP A 13 -1.29 -1.22 -13.18
N GLY A 14 -1.75 -0.18 -12.47
CA GLY A 14 -2.75 0.78 -12.95
C GLY A 14 -4.17 0.48 -12.47
N GLU A 15 -4.34 -0.48 -11.57
CA GLU A 15 -5.64 -0.77 -10.96
C GLU A 15 -6.17 0.40 -10.10
N ARG A 16 -7.51 0.48 -9.98
CA ARG A 16 -8.17 1.53 -9.24
C ARG A 16 -8.09 1.27 -7.74
N MET A 17 -7.64 2.28 -7.00
CA MET A 17 -7.57 2.28 -5.53
C MET A 17 -8.86 1.78 -4.85
N THR A 18 -10.03 2.16 -5.37
CA THR A 18 -11.33 1.79 -4.79
C THR A 18 -11.60 0.29 -4.85
N ASP A 19 -11.27 -0.35 -5.97
CA ASP A 19 -11.50 -1.78 -6.18
C ASP A 19 -10.51 -2.60 -5.36
N LEU A 20 -9.24 -2.18 -5.36
CA LEU A 20 -8.22 -2.78 -4.49
C LEU A 20 -8.55 -2.62 -3.00
N CYS A 21 -9.07 -1.47 -2.56
CA CYS A 21 -9.48 -1.30 -1.16
C CYS A 21 -10.61 -2.26 -0.76
N LYS A 22 -11.54 -2.56 -1.67
CA LYS A 22 -12.61 -3.54 -1.42
C LYS A 22 -12.05 -4.97 -1.41
N GLU A 23 -11.20 -5.31 -2.37
CA GLU A 23 -10.59 -6.64 -2.49
C GLU A 23 -9.69 -6.98 -1.29
N PHE A 24 -8.87 -6.02 -0.86
CA PHE A 24 -7.96 -6.19 0.28
C PHE A 24 -8.62 -5.89 1.63
N GLY A 25 -9.90 -5.51 1.67
CA GLY A 25 -10.61 -5.18 2.90
C GLY A 25 -10.02 -3.99 3.67
N ILE A 26 -9.28 -3.11 3.00
CA ILE A 26 -8.67 -1.94 3.62
C ILE A 26 -9.51 -0.68 3.41
N SER A 27 -9.48 0.22 4.38
CA SER A 27 -10.09 1.53 4.21
C SER A 27 -9.38 2.32 3.11
N ARG A 28 -10.14 3.08 2.32
CA ARG A 28 -9.60 3.99 1.29
C ARG A 28 -8.51 4.92 1.83
N GLN A 29 -8.71 5.47 3.03
CA GLN A 29 -7.70 6.29 3.71
C GLN A 29 -6.39 5.53 3.98
N ALA A 30 -6.44 4.24 4.31
CA ALA A 30 -5.25 3.42 4.51
C ALA A 30 -4.52 3.18 3.18
N GLY A 31 -5.27 2.94 2.09
CA GLY A 31 -4.72 2.85 0.74
C GLY A 31 -3.99 4.12 0.31
N TYR A 32 -4.59 5.31 0.52
CA TYR A 32 -3.94 6.59 0.24
C TYR A 32 -2.68 6.82 1.09
N LYS A 33 -2.71 6.49 2.39
CA LYS A 33 -1.51 6.59 3.26
C LYS A 33 -0.39 5.67 2.77
N LEU A 34 -0.73 4.47 2.30
CA LEU A 34 0.24 3.51 1.79
C LEU A 34 0.87 4.01 0.49
N ARG A 35 0.06 4.55 -0.42
CA ARG A 35 0.54 5.20 -1.65
C ARG A 35 1.45 6.39 -1.35
N ALA A 36 1.02 7.29 -0.47
CA ALA A 36 1.83 8.46 -0.09
C ALA A 36 3.17 8.05 0.55
N ARG A 37 3.19 6.98 1.35
CA ARG A 37 4.44 6.42 1.91
C ARG A 37 5.32 5.83 0.81
N TYR A 38 4.75 5.12 -0.15
CA TYR A 38 5.50 4.56 -1.28
C TYR A 38 6.06 5.64 -2.20
N GLU A 39 5.32 6.72 -2.46
CA GLU A 39 5.80 7.85 -3.25
C GLU A 39 6.92 8.61 -2.53
N ARG A 40 6.87 8.72 -1.19
CA ARG A 40 7.89 9.42 -0.40
C ARG A 40 9.17 8.60 -0.19
N ASP A 41 9.02 7.33 0.19
CA ASP A 41 10.13 6.50 0.71
C ASP A 41 10.44 5.29 -0.21
N GLY A 42 9.69 5.11 -1.30
CA GLY A 42 9.85 4.04 -2.27
C GLY A 42 9.44 2.65 -1.77
N ALA A 43 9.80 1.62 -2.52
CA ALA A 43 9.55 0.21 -2.17
C ALA A 43 10.24 -0.22 -0.86
N CYS A 44 11.30 0.48 -0.45
CA CYS A 44 12.02 0.22 0.79
C CYS A 44 11.14 0.45 2.04
N ALA A 45 10.26 1.45 1.98
CA ALA A 45 9.34 1.85 3.05
C ALA A 45 8.29 0.81 3.45
N MET A 46 8.04 -0.16 2.56
CA MET A 46 7.05 -1.21 2.74
C MET A 46 7.65 -2.51 3.30
N ARG A 47 8.98 -2.67 3.23
CA ARG A 47 9.65 -3.90 3.70
C ARG A 47 9.83 -3.93 5.20
N ASP A 48 10.09 -2.81 5.86
CA ASP A 48 10.21 -2.82 7.31
C ASP A 48 10.08 -1.41 7.90
N ALA A 49 8.97 -1.19 8.60
CA ALA A 49 8.91 -0.23 9.68
C ALA A 49 7.94 -0.80 10.73
N SER A 50 8.21 -2.04 11.16
CA SER A 50 7.83 -2.49 12.49
C SER A 50 8.89 -2.04 13.49
N ARG A 51 9.29 -0.76 13.43
CA ARG A 51 9.99 -0.11 14.54
C ARG A 51 8.95 0.72 15.26
N ARG A 52 8.70 0.28 16.50
CA ARG A 52 7.95 0.91 17.58
C ARG A 52 8.30 2.40 17.73
N PRO A 53 7.40 3.19 18.34
CA PRO A 53 7.30 4.65 18.20
C PRO A 53 8.54 5.45 18.59
#